data_AF-A0AAW9ILC2-F1
#
_entry.id   AF-A0AAW9ILC2-F1
#
_cell.length_a   1.000
_cell.length_b   1.000
_cell.length_c   1.000
_cell.angle_alpha   90.00
_cell.angle_beta   90.00
_cell.angle_gamma   90.00
#
_symmetry.space_group_name_H-M   'P 1'
#
loop_
_entity.id
_entity.type
_entity.pdbx_description
1 polymer ?
#
loop_
_entity_poly.entity_id
_entity_poly.type
_entity_poly.pdbx_seq_one_letter_code
_entity_poly.pdbx_strand_id
1 'polypeptide(L)'
;IISFHCPLTDDNYHLVNGETIAKMKDGVILINTSRGQLMDAKALIEGLKSEKIGGVATDVYEYEYGIFHNNHQNIVIKDETLLTLKSFPNAIVTPHYGFYTDEAVANMVEYSLQNLYDFETTNDCKNKLA
;
A
#
# COMPACT_ATOMS: atom_id res chain seq x y z
N ILE A 1 -4.95 17.27 4.33
CA ILE A 1 -4.75 15.82 4.35
C ILE A 1 -5.60 15.22 3.24
N ILE A 2 -5.07 14.25 2.49
CA ILE A 2 -5.79 13.47 1.47
C ILE A 2 -5.54 11.99 1.78
N SER A 3 -6.59 11.19 1.84
CA SER A 3 -6.50 9.74 2.09
C SER A 3 -7.17 8.95 0.97
N PHE A 4 -6.55 7.85 0.58
CA PHE A 4 -6.93 7.09 -0.61
C PHE A 4 -7.63 5.79 -0.21
N HIS A 5 -8.89 5.66 -0.61
CA HIS A 5 -9.79 4.51 -0.38
C HIS A 5 -10.52 4.14 -1.67
N CYS A 6 -9.77 3.81 -2.71
CA CYS A 6 -10.31 3.41 -4.01
C CYS A 6 -9.59 2.18 -4.54
N PRO A 7 -10.29 1.32 -5.31
CA PRO A 7 -9.63 0.22 -6.00
C PRO A 7 -8.64 0.77 -7.03
N LEU A 8 -7.58 0.01 -7.31
CA LEU A 8 -6.74 0.26 -8.46
C LEU A 8 -7.47 -0.16 -9.74
N THR A 9 -7.43 0.71 -10.73
CA THR A 9 -7.98 0.54 -12.08
C THR A 9 -7.01 1.19 -13.06
N ASP A 10 -7.15 0.91 -14.36
CA ASP A 10 -6.30 1.53 -15.39
C ASP A 10 -6.43 3.07 -15.38
N ASP A 11 -7.63 3.60 -15.12
CA ASP A 11 -7.92 5.04 -15.11
C ASP A 11 -7.27 5.81 -13.95
N ASN A 12 -6.94 5.11 -12.85
CA ASN A 12 -6.37 5.73 -11.65
C ASN A 12 -4.97 5.23 -11.29
N TYR A 13 -4.33 4.53 -12.23
CA TYR A 13 -2.90 4.25 -12.16
C TYR A 13 -2.14 5.58 -12.08
N HIS A 14 -1.24 5.70 -11.09
CA HIS A 14 -0.49 6.93 -10.80
C HIS A 14 -1.38 8.17 -10.67
N LEU A 15 -2.56 8.02 -10.05
CA LEU A 15 -3.46 9.13 -9.70
C LEU A 15 -2.72 10.26 -8.96
N VAL A 16 -1.81 9.88 -8.05
CA VAL A 16 -0.86 10.80 -7.43
C VAL A 16 0.44 10.75 -8.21
N ASN A 17 0.74 11.84 -8.92
CA ASN A 17 1.92 12.04 -9.74
C ASN A 17 2.37 13.50 -9.65
N GLY A 18 3.43 13.88 -10.37
CA GLY A 18 3.99 15.23 -10.31
C GLY A 18 2.98 16.34 -10.63
N GLU A 19 2.11 16.14 -11.62
CA GLU A 19 1.10 17.12 -12.01
C GLU A 19 -0.01 17.26 -10.96
N THR A 20 -0.48 16.14 -10.40
CA THR A 20 -1.53 16.17 -9.39
C THR A 20 -1.00 16.69 -8.05
N ILE A 21 0.24 16.38 -7.67
CA ILE A 21 0.92 16.94 -6.51
C ILE A 21 1.08 18.47 -6.63
N ALA A 22 1.46 18.97 -7.81
CA ALA A 22 1.62 20.42 -8.04
C ALA A 22 0.33 21.21 -7.77
N LYS A 23 -0.83 20.61 -8.03
CA LYS A 23 -2.17 21.19 -7.78
C LYS A 23 -2.60 21.15 -6.31
N MET A 24 -1.91 20.39 -5.46
CA MET A 24 -2.24 20.29 -4.03
C MET A 24 -1.81 21.56 -3.27
N LYS A 25 -2.27 21.68 -2.03
CA LYS A 25 -1.75 22.72 -1.11
C LYS A 25 -0.30 22.42 -0.75
N ASP A 26 0.48 23.46 -0.47
CA ASP A 26 1.82 23.30 0.10
C ASP A 26 1.70 22.67 1.50
N GLY A 27 2.62 21.77 1.85
CA GLY A 27 2.57 21.00 3.09
C GLY A 27 1.44 19.97 3.13
N VAL A 28 0.94 19.49 1.99
CA VAL A 28 -0.12 18.46 1.97
C VAL A 28 0.37 17.17 2.64
N ILE A 29 -0.51 16.53 3.41
CA ILE A 29 -0.29 15.20 3.99
C ILE A 29 -1.07 14.17 3.17
N LEU A 30 -0.40 13.10 2.74
CA LEU A 30 -0.97 12.01 1.95
C LEU A 30 -1.00 10.70 2.76
N ILE A 31 -2.12 9.97 2.70
CA ILE A 31 -2.29 8.69 3.39
C ILE A 31 -2.80 7.61 2.42
N ASN A 32 -2.04 6.54 2.18
CA ASN A 32 -2.45 5.46 1.29
C ASN A 32 -2.45 4.09 1.99
N THR A 33 -3.64 3.49 2.10
CA THR A 33 -3.83 2.11 2.57
C THR A 33 -4.56 1.27 1.52
N SER A 34 -4.62 1.73 0.27
CA SER A 34 -5.36 1.08 -0.82
C SER A 34 -4.45 0.20 -1.67
N ARG A 35 -3.79 0.77 -2.68
CA ARG A 35 -2.84 0.09 -3.57
C ARG A 35 -1.66 1.01 -3.85
N GLY A 36 -0.46 0.43 -3.89
CA GLY A 36 0.78 1.18 -4.10
C GLY A 36 0.78 1.96 -5.42
N GLN A 37 0.26 1.34 -6.49
CA GLN A 37 0.22 1.90 -7.84
C GLN A 37 -0.69 3.13 -8.00
N LEU A 38 -1.46 3.52 -6.99
CA LEU A 38 -2.19 4.79 -7.01
C LEU A 38 -1.25 6.00 -6.90
N MET A 39 -0.02 5.78 -6.39
CA MET A 39 0.97 6.83 -6.20
C MET A 39 2.27 6.49 -6.92
N ASP A 40 2.72 7.37 -7.80
CA ASP A 40 4.08 7.31 -8.35
C ASP A 40 5.09 7.60 -7.23
N ALA A 41 5.85 6.58 -6.85
CA ALA A 41 6.81 6.66 -5.76
C ALA A 41 7.91 7.71 -6.00
N LYS A 42 8.31 7.95 -7.26
CA LYS A 42 9.29 8.99 -7.59
C LYS A 42 8.69 10.37 -7.42
N ALA A 43 7.44 10.56 -7.84
CA ALA A 43 6.73 11.82 -7.65
C ALA A 43 6.54 12.15 -6.15
N LEU A 44 6.29 11.14 -5.31
CA LEU A 44 6.25 11.32 -3.85
C LEU A 44 7.60 11.82 -3.31
N ILE A 45 8.72 11.22 -3.74
CA ILE A 45 10.06 11.65 -3.31
C ILE A 45 10.32 13.10 -3.71
N GLU A 46 10.02 13.49 -4.94
CA GLU A 46 10.23 14.88 -5.39
C GLU A 46 9.28 15.86 -4.66
N GLY A 47 8.05 15.45 -4.38
CA GLY A 47 7.11 16.22 -3.56
C GLY A 47 7.59 16.42 -2.11
N LEU A 48 8.22 15.41 -1.52
CA LEU A 48 8.82 15.49 -0.18
C LEU A 48 10.08 16.37 -0.18
N LYS A 49 10.98 16.22 -1.15
CA LYS A 49 12.20 17.04 -1.28
C LYS A 49 11.89 18.52 -1.45
N SER A 50 10.85 18.85 -2.19
CA SER A 50 10.41 20.23 -2.43
C SER A 50 9.54 20.81 -1.32
N GLU A 51 9.27 20.04 -0.26
CA GLU A 51 8.34 20.37 0.83
C GLU A 51 6.89 20.65 0.37
N LYS A 52 6.58 20.38 -0.90
CA LYS A 52 5.21 20.42 -1.41
C LYS A 52 4.33 19.42 -0.66
N ILE A 53 4.87 18.23 -0.41
CA ILE A 53 4.31 17.22 0.50
C ILE A 53 4.91 17.46 1.89
N GLY A 54 4.07 17.83 2.84
CA GLY A 54 4.44 18.02 4.24
C GLY A 54 4.61 16.70 4.99
N GLY A 55 3.99 15.62 4.50
CA GLY A 55 4.24 14.27 4.99
C GLY A 55 3.47 13.19 4.23
N VAL A 56 3.93 11.95 4.35
CA VAL A 56 3.27 10.78 3.74
C VAL A 56 3.20 9.63 4.74
N ALA A 57 2.06 8.95 4.80
CA ALA A 57 1.91 7.67 5.48
C ALA A 57 1.37 6.65 4.48
N THR A 58 2.13 5.60 4.21
CA THR A 58 1.71 4.58 3.25
C THR A 58 1.87 3.19 3.83
N ASP A 59 0.81 2.40 3.73
CA ASP A 59 0.80 0.99 4.11
C ASP A 59 1.04 0.07 2.91
N VAL A 60 1.12 0.66 1.72
CA VAL A 60 1.29 -0.02 0.43
C VAL A 60 2.41 0.66 -0.36
N TYR A 61 3.02 -0.06 -1.29
CA TYR A 61 4.09 0.47 -2.14
C TYR A 61 4.05 -0.13 -3.54
N GLU A 62 4.36 0.68 -4.56
CA GLU A 62 4.20 0.31 -5.99
C GLU A 62 4.90 -1.00 -6.35
N TYR A 63 6.08 -1.24 -5.76
CA TYR A 63 6.89 -2.44 -5.97
C TYR A 63 7.04 -3.27 -4.68
N GLU A 64 5.96 -3.41 -3.90
CA GLU A 64 5.99 -4.10 -2.60
C GLU A 64 6.26 -5.62 -2.67
N TYR A 65 6.03 -6.25 -3.84
CA TYR A 65 6.17 -7.69 -3.98
C TYR A 65 7.60 -8.18 -3.74
N GLY A 66 7.76 -9.20 -2.89
CA GLY A 66 9.07 -9.71 -2.46
C GLY A 66 9.79 -8.84 -1.42
N ILE A 67 9.24 -7.66 -1.10
CA ILE A 67 9.74 -6.77 -0.05
C ILE A 67 8.84 -6.83 1.19
N PHE A 68 7.53 -6.63 1.04
CA PHE A 68 6.63 -6.65 2.18
C PHE A 68 6.38 -8.09 2.64
N HIS A 69 6.08 -8.26 3.93
CA HIS A 69 5.92 -9.55 4.64
C HIS A 69 7.12 -10.51 4.61
N ASN A 70 8.31 -10.03 4.22
CA ASN A 70 9.52 -10.82 4.18
C ASN A 70 10.55 -10.29 5.19
N ASN A 71 11.37 -11.18 5.75
CA ASN A 71 12.45 -10.76 6.66
C ASN A 71 13.70 -10.39 5.85
N HIS A 72 14.02 -9.09 5.80
CA HIS A 72 15.23 -8.56 5.15
C HIS A 72 16.32 -8.10 6.12
N GLN A 73 16.32 -8.54 7.38
CA GLN A 73 17.32 -8.11 8.37
C GLN A 73 18.78 -8.28 7.91
N ASN A 74 19.06 -9.34 7.14
CA ASN A 74 20.41 -9.66 6.62
C ASN A 74 20.49 -9.61 5.09
N ILE A 75 19.53 -8.96 4.43
CA ILE A 75 19.43 -8.89 2.97
C ILE A 75 19.44 -7.43 2.55
N VAL A 76 20.32 -7.08 1.62
CA VAL A 76 20.36 -5.74 1.04
C VAL A 76 19.13 -5.54 0.15
N ILE A 77 18.24 -4.63 0.57
CA ILE A 77 17.15 -4.13 -0.27
C ILE A 77 17.77 -3.26 -1.37
N LYS A 78 17.53 -3.62 -2.64
CA LYS A 78 18.07 -2.90 -3.81
C LYS A 78 17.17 -1.78 -4.31
N ASP A 79 15.96 -1.67 -3.76
CA ASP A 79 15.02 -0.62 -4.13
C ASP A 79 15.43 0.71 -3.49
N GLU A 80 16.22 1.48 -4.24
CA GLU A 80 16.67 2.81 -3.84
C GLU A 80 15.52 3.79 -3.61
N THR A 81 14.39 3.62 -4.34
CA THR A 81 13.22 4.48 -4.21
C THR A 81 12.56 4.28 -2.84
N LEU A 82 12.35 3.01 -2.46
CA LEU A 82 11.82 2.67 -1.14
C LEU A 82 12.78 3.10 -0.01
N LEU A 83 14.08 2.85 -0.17
CA LEU A 83 15.08 3.26 0.83
C LEU A 83 15.11 4.78 1.02
N THR A 84 15.02 5.53 -0.08
CA THR A 84 14.95 7.00 -0.06
C THR A 84 13.64 7.46 0.58
N LEU A 85 12.50 6.88 0.20
CA LEU A 85 11.21 7.23 0.80
C LEU A 85 11.21 7.03 2.32
N LYS A 86 11.77 5.91 2.80
CA LYS A 86 11.87 5.59 4.23
C LYS A 86 12.88 6.45 5.01
N SER A 87 13.77 7.18 4.33
CA SER A 87 14.77 8.03 5.00
C SER A 87 14.24 9.41 5.35
N PHE A 88 13.12 9.84 4.76
CA PHE A 88 12.49 11.11 5.09
C PHE A 88 11.89 11.08 6.50
N PRO A 89 12.12 12.11 7.34
CA PRO A 89 11.60 12.16 8.71
C PRO A 89 10.07 12.32 8.77
N ASN A 90 9.46 12.78 7.68
CA ASN A 90 8.02 12.98 7.52
C ASN A 90 7.38 11.91 6.62
N ALA A 91 8.03 10.75 6.45
CA ALA A 91 7.48 9.60 5.75
C ALA A 91 7.34 8.40 6.70
N ILE A 92 6.16 7.79 6.72
CA ILE A 92 5.87 6.53 7.43
C ILE A 92 5.54 5.48 6.38
N VAL A 93 6.25 4.36 6.40
CA VAL A 93 5.97 3.21 5.54
C VAL A 93 5.75 1.98 6.41
N THR A 94 4.55 1.42 6.36
CA THR A 94 4.22 0.14 7.01
C THR A 94 4.01 -0.95 5.96
N PRO A 95 4.40 -2.21 6.23
CA PRO A 95 4.35 -3.26 5.23
C PRO A 95 2.99 -3.97 5.21
N HIS A 96 1.97 -3.30 4.69
CA HIS A 96 0.63 -3.84 4.45
C HIS A 96 -0.05 -4.40 5.71
N TYR A 97 -0.07 -3.60 6.77
CA TYR A 97 -0.66 -3.91 8.09
C TYR A 97 -2.04 -3.30 8.32
N GLY A 98 -2.65 -2.65 7.33
CA GLY A 98 -3.98 -2.04 7.45
C GLY A 98 -5.08 -3.03 7.86
N PHE A 99 -4.87 -4.33 7.60
CA PHE A 99 -5.78 -5.40 8.03
C PHE A 99 -5.44 -6.02 9.39
N TYR A 100 -4.30 -5.70 10.01
CA TYR A 100 -3.70 -6.54 11.06
C TYR A 100 -4.30 -6.28 12.46
N THR A 101 -5.58 -6.62 12.63
CA THR A 101 -6.29 -6.63 13.92
C THR A 101 -6.75 -8.04 14.30
N ASP A 102 -7.04 -8.27 15.58
CA ASP A 102 -7.51 -9.56 16.09
C ASP A 102 -8.79 -10.01 15.37
N GLU A 103 -9.74 -9.09 15.13
CA GLU A 103 -11.01 -9.38 14.46
C GLU A 103 -10.82 -9.74 12.99
N ALA A 104 -9.98 -9.00 12.27
CA ALA A 104 -9.71 -9.27 10.86
C ALA A 104 -8.99 -10.61 10.68
N VAL A 105 -8.04 -10.93 11.56
CA VAL A 105 -7.35 -12.24 11.56
C VAL A 105 -8.33 -13.36 11.89
N ALA A 106 -9.20 -13.19 12.88
CA ALA A 106 -10.24 -14.16 13.21
C ALA A 106 -11.17 -14.43 12.02
N ASN A 107 -11.65 -13.37 11.35
CA ASN A 107 -12.49 -13.49 10.16
C ASN A 107 -11.79 -14.21 9.01
N MET A 108 -10.50 -13.93 8.77
CA MET A 108 -9.73 -14.64 7.74
C MET A 108 -9.64 -16.14 8.02
N VAL A 109 -9.43 -16.53 9.29
CA VAL A 109 -9.43 -17.95 9.69
C VAL A 109 -10.81 -18.56 9.47
N GLU A 110 -11.87 -17.92 9.95
CA GLU A 110 -13.25 -18.40 9.82
C GLU A 110 -13.66 -18.59 8.36
N TYR A 111 -13.44 -17.58 7.51
CA TYR A 111 -13.78 -17.68 6.09
C TYR A 111 -12.92 -18.71 5.34
N SER A 112 -11.67 -18.91 5.75
CA SER A 112 -10.82 -19.96 5.16
C SER A 112 -11.34 -21.35 5.49
N LEU A 113 -11.77 -21.58 6.73
CA LEU A 113 -12.39 -22.84 7.14
C LEU A 113 -13.74 -23.06 6.45
N GLN A 114 -14.55 -22.01 6.31
CA GLN A 114 -15.81 -22.08 5.58
C GLN A 114 -15.61 -22.43 4.10
N ASN A 115 -14.63 -21.80 3.44
CA ASN A 115 -14.29 -22.12 2.05
C ASN A 115 -13.92 -23.60 1.87
N LEU A 116 -13.14 -24.15 2.81
CA LEU A 116 -12.77 -25.57 2.79
C LEU A 116 -14.00 -26.47 2.99
N TYR A 117 -14.85 -26.16 3.95
CA TYR A 117 -16.07 -26.92 4.20
C TYR A 117 -17.03 -26.91 3.00
N ASP A 118 -17.26 -25.73 2.41
CA ASP A 118 -18.09 -25.58 1.21
C ASP A 118 -17.53 -26.40 0.05
N PHE A 119 -16.20 -26.35 -0.14
CA PHE A 119 -15.53 -27.10 -1.20
C PHE A 119 -15.66 -28.62 -0.98
N GLU A 120 -15.41 -29.13 0.22
CA GLU A 120 -15.53 -30.57 0.52
C GLU A 120 -16.96 -31.10 0.38
N THR A 121 -17.96 -30.27 0.66
CA THR A 121 -19.38 -30.68 0.67
C THR A 121 -20.09 -30.46 -0.66
N THR A 122 -19.68 -29.46 -1.44
CA THR A 122 -20.36 -29.05 -2.69
C THR A 122 -19.47 -29.10 -3.92
N ASN A 123 -18.16 -29.34 -3.76
CA ASN A 123 -17.14 -29.23 -4.80
C ASN A 123 -17.05 -27.82 -5.43
N ASP A 124 -17.50 -26.79 -4.70
CA ASP A 124 -17.42 -25.38 -5.05
C ASP A 124 -17.28 -24.51 -3.79
N CYS A 125 -16.80 -23.27 -3.93
CA CYS A 125 -16.82 -22.30 -2.84
C CYS A 125 -16.92 -20.86 -3.37
N LYS A 126 -17.52 -19.96 -2.59
CA LYS A 126 -17.76 -18.57 -3.00
C LYS A 126 -16.48 -17.82 -3.36
N ASN A 127 -15.38 -18.14 -2.69
CA ASN A 127 -14.10 -17.44 -2.82
C ASN A 127 -13.11 -18.21 -3.72
N LYS A 128 -13.59 -19.07 -4.62
CA LYS A 128 -12.73 -19.72 -5.62
C LYS A 128 -12.01 -18.66 -6.46
N LEU A 129 -10.74 -18.93 -6.76
CA LEU A 129 -9.97 -18.11 -7.69
C LEU A 129 -10.42 -18.42 -9.13
N ALA A 130 -10.36 -17.40 -9.99
CA ALA A 130 -10.69 -17.50 -11.40
C ALA A 130 -9.65 -18.29 -12.21
#